data_AF-A0A4Y2KZ21-F1
#
_entry.id   AF-A0A4Y2KZ21-F1
#
_cell.length_a   1.000
_cell.length_b   1.000
_cell.length_c   1.000
_cell.angle_alpha   90.00
_cell.angle_beta   90.00
_cell.angle_gamma   90.00
#
_symmetry.space_group_name_H-M   'P 1'
#
loop_
_entity.id
_entity.type
_entity.pdbx_description
1 polymer ?
#
loop_
_entity_poly.entity_id
_entity_poly.type
_entity_poly.pdbx_seq_one_letter_code
_entity_poly.pdbx_strand_id
1 'polypeptide(L)'
;MEKGRATDEEIENGIKWIAACFKRGPKSTCEVINFPTYVDELGYFYGASPIPSCVTREKTLAAIENCEEFLSFFHLPSLKVVSVGEGTGSDVDGLYSAINEYSLLSEEPQSLFRSMEVVLIYKNIKCQPFFLKQDQLLRDPDTDFGNTSQLMRSRNITTSFIRTDLKKIVC
;
A
#
# COMPACT_ATOMS: atom_id res chain seq x y z
N MET A 1 9.87 5.98 -28.57
CA MET A 1 8.64 5.18 -28.53
C MET A 1 7.51 6.09 -28.07
N GLU A 2 6.47 6.28 -28.89
CA GLU A 2 5.26 6.97 -28.46
C GLU A 2 4.64 6.18 -27.30
N LYS A 3 4.54 6.82 -26.13
CA LYS A 3 4.07 6.18 -24.90
C LYS A 3 2.54 6.09 -24.94
N GLY A 4 2.03 4.96 -25.39
CA GLY A 4 0.60 4.61 -25.29
C GLY A 4 0.14 4.45 -23.84
N ARG A 5 -1.18 4.52 -23.62
CA ARG A 5 -1.78 4.19 -22.32
C ARG A 5 -1.57 2.69 -22.04
N ALA A 6 -1.08 2.33 -20.86
CA ALA A 6 -1.00 0.93 -20.43
C ALA A 6 -2.39 0.28 -20.45
N THR A 7 -2.45 -0.94 -20.97
CA THR A 7 -3.65 -1.78 -20.98
C THR A 7 -3.93 -2.34 -19.59
N ASP A 8 -5.17 -2.81 -19.35
CA ASP A 8 -5.55 -3.36 -18.04
C ASP A 8 -4.77 -4.64 -17.71
N GLU A 9 -4.45 -5.46 -18.72
CA GLU A 9 -3.63 -6.68 -18.57
C GLU A 9 -2.18 -6.34 -18.18
N GLU A 10 -1.60 -5.33 -18.81
CA GLU A 10 -0.29 -4.81 -18.48
C GLU A 10 -0.24 -4.30 -17.02
N ILE A 11 -1.22 -3.49 -16.62
CA ILE A 11 -1.33 -2.99 -15.24
C ILE A 11 -1.42 -4.15 -14.25
N GLU A 12 -2.26 -5.15 -14.54
CA GLU A 12 -2.42 -6.33 -13.68
C GLU A 12 -1.12 -7.13 -13.52
N ASN A 13 -0.43 -7.39 -14.62
CA ASN A 13 0.82 -8.15 -14.62
C ASN A 13 1.93 -7.42 -13.84
N GLY A 14 2.06 -6.10 -14.04
CA GLY A 14 3.01 -5.27 -13.28
C GLY A 14 2.74 -5.32 -11.77
N ILE A 15 1.48 -5.21 -11.35
CA ILE A 15 1.10 -5.31 -9.93
C ILE A 15 1.41 -6.69 -9.36
N LYS A 16 1.06 -7.78 -10.07
CA LYS A 16 1.33 -9.16 -9.62
C LYS A 16 2.81 -9.45 -9.48
N TRP A 17 3.63 -8.93 -10.40
CA TRP A 17 5.08 -9.08 -10.34
C TRP A 17 5.69 -8.37 -9.13
N ILE A 18 5.27 -7.12 -8.88
CA ILE A 18 5.68 -6.34 -7.69
C ILE A 18 5.25 -7.08 -6.39
N ALA A 19 4.02 -7.59 -6.35
CA ALA A 19 3.50 -8.39 -5.24
C ALA A 19 4.37 -9.63 -4.95
N ALA A 20 4.81 -10.32 -6.00
CA ALA A 20 5.68 -11.48 -5.87
C ALA A 20 7.07 -11.12 -5.30
N CYS A 21 7.59 -9.93 -5.58
CA CYS A 21 8.81 -9.44 -4.94
C CYS A 21 8.64 -9.24 -3.43
N PHE A 22 7.47 -8.78 -2.96
CA PHE A 22 7.21 -8.63 -1.52
C PHE A 22 7.21 -9.94 -0.74
N LYS A 23 6.80 -11.05 -1.37
CA LYS A 23 6.81 -12.37 -0.73
C LYS A 23 8.20 -12.93 -0.44
N ARG A 24 9.24 -12.44 -1.15
CA ARG A 24 10.60 -12.99 -1.09
C ARG A 24 11.48 -12.37 0.01
N GLY A 25 10.93 -11.46 0.82
CA GLY A 25 11.59 -10.90 1.99
C GLY A 25 12.40 -9.62 1.73
N PRO A 26 12.89 -8.96 2.80
CA PRO A 26 13.38 -7.57 2.79
C PRO A 26 14.62 -7.33 1.91
N LYS A 27 15.47 -8.34 1.70
CA LYS A 27 16.65 -8.19 0.82
C LYS A 27 16.29 -8.16 -0.67
N SER A 28 15.19 -8.80 -1.06
CA SER A 28 14.80 -8.94 -2.47
C SER A 28 13.93 -7.80 -3.00
N THR A 29 13.40 -6.94 -2.12
CA THR A 29 12.41 -5.91 -2.46
C THR A 29 13.03 -4.60 -2.93
N CYS A 30 14.28 -4.31 -2.54
CA CYS A 30 15.02 -3.11 -2.94
C CYS A 30 16.02 -3.36 -4.09
N GLU A 31 16.37 -4.63 -4.37
CA GLU A 31 17.41 -4.99 -5.35
C GLU A 31 16.91 -5.14 -6.79
N VAL A 32 15.59 -5.13 -7.03
CA VAL A 32 15.05 -5.25 -8.39
C VAL A 32 14.98 -3.87 -9.07
N ILE A 33 16.14 -3.22 -9.25
CA ILE A 33 16.27 -1.99 -10.06
C ILE A 33 16.58 -2.36 -11.51
N ASN A 34 15.76 -3.23 -12.10
CA ASN A 34 15.78 -3.51 -13.54
C ASN A 34 14.35 -3.84 -13.96
N PHE A 35 13.61 -2.84 -14.41
CA PHE A 35 12.26 -2.99 -14.97
C PHE A 35 12.38 -3.34 -16.44
N PRO A 36 12.06 -4.59 -16.85
CA PRO A 36 12.26 -5.01 -18.22
C PRO A 36 11.26 -4.35 -19.19
N THR A 37 10.14 -3.80 -18.71
CA THR A 37 9.14 -3.12 -19.55
C THR A 37 8.69 -1.77 -18.99
N TYR A 38 8.17 -0.90 -19.86
CA TYR A 38 7.53 0.38 -19.48
C TYR A 38 6.32 0.18 -18.54
N VAL A 39 5.74 -1.02 -18.51
CA VAL A 39 4.61 -1.38 -17.65
C VAL A 39 5.08 -1.77 -16.26
N ASP A 40 6.16 -2.55 -16.17
CA ASP A 40 6.86 -2.81 -14.92
C ASP A 40 7.43 -1.50 -14.36
N GLU A 41 7.94 -0.66 -15.26
CA GLU A 41 8.29 0.72 -14.98
C GLU A 41 7.06 1.44 -14.45
N LEU A 42 5.92 1.59 -15.14
CA LEU A 42 4.75 2.33 -14.61
C LEU A 42 4.13 1.75 -13.32
N GLY A 43 4.12 0.43 -13.16
CA GLY A 43 3.74 -0.24 -11.91
C GLY A 43 4.67 0.11 -10.75
N TYR A 44 5.96 0.35 -11.04
CA TYR A 44 7.01 0.74 -10.09
C TYR A 44 7.30 2.26 -10.01
N PHE A 45 7.08 3.04 -11.08
CA PHE A 45 7.50 4.42 -11.38
C PHE A 45 6.36 5.43 -11.30
N TYR A 46 5.17 5.02 -10.91
CA TYR A 46 4.41 5.92 -10.04
C TYR A 46 4.89 5.82 -8.58
N GLY A 47 6.16 5.42 -8.38
CA GLY A 47 7.03 5.67 -7.23
C GLY A 47 7.27 7.15 -6.94
N ALA A 48 6.18 7.88 -6.70
CA ALA A 48 6.20 9.04 -5.83
C ALA A 48 5.21 8.85 -4.68
N SER A 49 4.88 7.59 -4.29
CA SER A 49 4.62 7.42 -2.86
C SER A 49 5.98 7.69 -2.22
N PRO A 50 6.12 8.74 -1.40
CA PRO A 50 7.43 9.21 -0.96
C PRO A 50 8.21 8.15 -0.15
N ILE A 51 7.58 7.01 0.16
CA ILE A 51 8.13 5.93 0.98
C ILE A 51 7.76 4.57 0.34
N PRO A 52 8.74 3.72 -0.02
CA PRO A 52 8.50 2.34 -0.46
C PRO A 52 7.73 1.52 0.59
N SER A 53 6.90 0.56 0.17
CA SER A 53 6.08 -0.25 1.09
C SER A 53 6.90 -1.02 2.15
N CYS A 54 8.09 -1.54 1.79
CA CYS A 54 8.99 -2.18 2.74
C CYS A 54 9.50 -1.21 3.81
N VAL A 55 9.87 0.01 3.40
CA VAL A 55 10.30 1.08 4.31
C VAL A 55 9.12 1.52 5.19
N THR A 56 7.92 1.66 4.62
CA THR A 56 6.73 1.98 5.40
C THR A 56 6.40 0.88 6.40
N ARG A 57 6.50 -0.41 6.01
CA ARG A 57 6.31 -1.55 6.91
C ARG A 57 7.28 -1.49 8.08
N GLU A 58 8.58 -1.37 7.81
CA GLU A 58 9.62 -1.32 8.85
C GLU A 58 9.43 -0.15 9.81
N LYS A 59 9.16 1.05 9.27
CA LYS A 59 8.88 2.24 10.08
C LYS A 59 7.60 2.10 10.89
N THR A 60 6.57 1.48 10.33
CA THR A 60 5.30 1.24 11.03
C THR A 60 5.49 0.25 12.17
N LEU A 61 6.17 -0.87 11.94
CA LEU A 61 6.49 -1.84 13.00
C LEU A 61 7.31 -1.19 14.12
N ALA A 62 8.36 -0.44 13.76
CA ALA A 62 9.14 0.31 14.73
C ALA A 62 8.28 1.34 15.49
N ALA A 63 7.35 2.03 14.83
CA ALA A 63 6.44 2.96 15.49
C ALA A 63 5.47 2.24 16.44
N ILE A 64 4.94 1.07 16.06
CA ILE A 64 4.09 0.25 16.92
C ILE A 64 4.84 -0.16 18.20
N GLU A 65 6.09 -0.59 18.06
CA GLU A 65 6.91 -1.04 19.19
C GLU A 65 7.35 0.10 20.13
N ASN A 66 7.62 1.28 19.57
CA ASN A 66 8.30 2.36 20.29
C ASN A 66 7.41 3.57 20.61
N CYS A 67 6.15 3.61 20.16
CA CYS A 67 5.24 4.73 20.38
C CYS A 67 3.87 4.25 20.88
N GLU A 68 3.66 4.34 22.20
CA GLU A 68 2.40 3.95 22.85
C GLU A 68 1.18 4.69 22.27
N GLU A 69 1.33 5.99 21.94
CA GLU A 69 0.26 6.76 21.32
C GLU A 69 -0.10 6.20 19.94
N PHE A 70 0.90 5.87 19.12
CA PHE A 70 0.67 5.25 17.81
C PHE A 70 0.00 3.89 17.95
N LEU A 71 0.49 3.07 18.88
CA LEU A 71 -0.09 1.77 19.19
C LEU A 71 -1.56 1.89 19.65
N SER A 72 -1.86 2.90 20.46
CA SER A 72 -3.20 3.11 21.04
C SER A 72 -4.30 3.25 19.98
N PHE A 73 -3.98 3.78 18.80
CA PHE A 73 -4.94 3.90 17.70
C PHE A 73 -5.44 2.52 17.24
N PHE A 74 -4.59 1.49 17.25
CA PHE A 74 -5.00 0.17 16.79
C PHE A 74 -6.06 -0.48 17.69
N HIS A 75 -6.16 -0.05 18.95
CA HIS A 75 -7.19 -0.49 19.89
C HIS A 75 -8.55 0.19 19.68
N LEU A 76 -8.63 1.20 18.81
CA LEU A 76 -9.90 1.83 18.45
C LEU A 76 -10.75 0.90 17.57
N PRO A 77 -12.09 0.96 17.67
CA PRO A 77 -12.98 0.12 16.86
C PRO A 77 -12.91 0.47 15.36
N SER A 78 -12.56 1.71 15.04
CA SER A 78 -12.47 2.21 13.67
C SER A 78 -11.25 3.11 13.49
N LEU A 79 -10.51 2.92 12.40
CA LEU A 79 -9.39 3.76 12.02
C LEU A 79 -9.72 4.60 10.79
N LYS A 80 -9.18 5.81 10.76
CA LYS A 80 -9.12 6.63 9.54
C LYS A 80 -7.67 6.92 9.23
N VAL A 81 -7.21 6.44 8.08
CA VAL A 81 -5.87 6.69 7.57
C VAL A 81 -5.99 7.66 6.41
N VAL A 82 -5.25 8.76 6.49
CA VAL A 82 -5.15 9.73 5.38
C VAL A 82 -3.74 9.65 4.83
N SER A 83 -3.59 9.07 3.64
CA SER A 83 -2.34 9.12 2.90
C SER A 83 -2.35 10.33 1.97
N VAL A 84 -1.39 11.21 2.16
CA VAL A 84 -1.18 12.40 1.33
C VAL A 84 0.14 12.22 0.60
N GLY A 85 0.10 12.17 -0.73
CA GLY A 85 1.31 11.93 -1.52
C GLY A 85 1.05 11.96 -3.00
N GLU A 86 1.99 11.43 -3.78
CA GLU A 86 1.79 11.00 -5.17
C GLU A 86 1.91 9.45 -5.19
N GLY A 87 1.47 8.76 -6.24
CA GLY A 87 1.77 7.32 -6.41
C GLY A 87 0.63 6.31 -6.25
N THR A 88 0.99 5.03 -6.22
CA THR A 88 0.09 3.87 -6.44
C THR A 88 -0.56 3.30 -5.18
N GLY A 89 -0.16 3.75 -3.99
CA GLY A 89 -0.64 3.23 -2.70
C GLY A 89 0.33 2.28 -1.98
N SER A 90 1.59 2.19 -2.42
CA SER A 90 2.61 1.32 -1.80
C SER A 90 2.85 1.60 -0.31
N ASP A 91 2.79 2.85 0.12
CA ASP A 91 2.85 3.21 1.53
C ASP A 91 1.74 2.55 2.34
N VAL A 92 0.53 2.53 1.79
CA VAL A 92 -0.63 1.89 2.41
C VAL A 92 -0.46 0.37 2.47
N ASP A 93 0.12 -0.26 1.44
CA ASP A 93 0.42 -1.70 1.52
C ASP A 93 1.40 -2.03 2.64
N GLY A 94 2.42 -1.19 2.83
CA GLY A 94 3.41 -1.33 3.88
C GLY A 94 2.77 -1.23 5.27
N LEU A 95 1.86 -0.26 5.42
CA LEU A 95 1.05 -0.09 6.62
C LEU A 95 0.19 -1.34 6.89
N TYR A 96 -0.56 -1.83 5.90
CA TYR A 96 -1.37 -3.04 6.03
C TYR A 96 -0.54 -4.26 6.41
N SER A 97 0.63 -4.42 5.79
CA SER A 97 1.52 -5.54 6.07
C SER A 97 2.02 -5.52 7.51
N ALA A 98 2.46 -4.36 8.00
CA ALA A 98 2.92 -4.17 9.38
C ALA A 98 1.81 -4.44 10.42
N ILE A 99 0.60 -3.93 10.16
CA ILE A 99 -0.55 -4.14 11.04
C ILE A 99 -0.90 -5.63 11.15
N ASN A 100 -0.97 -6.34 10.02
CA ASN A 100 -1.27 -7.77 10.04
C ASN A 100 -0.19 -8.54 10.81
N GLU A 101 1.08 -8.22 10.56
CA GLU A 101 2.20 -8.86 11.24
C GLU A 101 2.16 -8.66 12.74
N TYR A 102 1.95 -7.42 13.19
CA TYR A 102 1.76 -7.13 14.60
C TYR A 102 0.56 -7.89 15.19
N SER A 103 -0.54 -8.01 14.43
CA SER A 103 -1.72 -8.79 14.86
C SER A 103 -1.45 -10.27 15.10
N LEU A 104 -0.49 -10.84 14.37
CA LEU A 104 -0.11 -12.24 14.49
C LEU A 104 0.89 -12.49 15.63
N LEU A 105 1.67 -11.46 16.01
CA LEU A 105 2.71 -11.54 17.04
C LEU A 105 2.21 -11.21 18.45
N SER A 106 1.06 -10.53 18.59
CA SER A 106 0.50 -10.16 19.90
C SER A 106 -0.07 -11.39 20.63
N GLU A 107 0.43 -11.66 21.85
CA GLU A 107 -0.02 -12.77 22.72
C GLU A 107 -1.47 -12.60 23.23
N GLU A 108 -1.97 -11.36 23.25
CA GLU A 108 -3.35 -11.02 23.61
C GLU A 108 -4.06 -10.50 22.34
N PRO A 109 -5.08 -11.19 21.80
CA PRO A 109 -5.82 -10.74 20.63
C PRO A 109 -6.88 -9.69 21.03
N GLN A 110 -6.46 -8.59 21.66
CA GLN A 110 -7.37 -7.52 22.08
C GLN A 110 -7.39 -6.38 21.06
N SER A 111 -8.26 -6.58 20.07
CA SER A 111 -8.74 -5.67 19.00
C SER A 111 -7.69 -4.77 18.32
N LEU A 112 -7.27 -5.18 17.13
CA LEU A 112 -6.73 -4.33 16.08
C LEU A 112 -7.85 -3.98 15.10
N PHE A 113 -8.55 -2.87 15.36
CA PHE A 113 -9.70 -2.27 14.65
C PHE A 113 -10.70 -3.20 13.90
N ARG A 114 -11.99 -2.91 13.97
CA ARG A 114 -13.01 -3.63 13.17
C ARG A 114 -13.07 -3.11 11.74
N SER A 115 -12.93 -1.80 11.57
CA SER A 115 -12.98 -1.15 10.26
C SER A 115 -11.88 -0.11 10.10
N MET A 116 -11.49 0.11 8.84
CA MET A 116 -10.56 1.16 8.47
C MET A 116 -11.09 1.89 7.23
N GLU A 117 -11.09 3.21 7.29
CA GLU A 117 -11.26 4.07 6.13
C GLU A 117 -9.89 4.60 5.72
N VAL A 118 -9.48 4.30 4.49
CA VAL A 118 -8.27 4.87 3.88
C VAL A 118 -8.69 5.93 2.88
N VAL A 119 -8.22 7.15 3.08
CA VAL A 119 -8.41 8.27 2.17
C VAL A 119 -7.09 8.59 1.50
N LEU A 120 -7.07 8.42 0.20
CA LEU A 120 -5.92 8.66 -0.65
C LEU A 120 -6.05 10.03 -1.30
N ILE A 121 -5.19 10.96 -0.91
CA ILE A 121 -5.19 12.33 -1.41
C ILE A 121 -4.03 12.50 -2.39
N TYR A 122 -4.36 12.51 -3.69
CA TYR A 122 -3.38 12.48 -4.77
C TYR A 122 -3.57 13.64 -5.77
N LYS A 123 -2.46 14.19 -6.27
CA LYS A 123 -2.48 15.21 -7.32
C LYS A 123 -2.57 14.61 -8.73
N ASN A 124 -1.91 13.47 -8.96
CA ASN A 124 -1.82 12.85 -10.26
C ASN A 124 -2.95 11.82 -10.49
N ILE A 125 -3.97 12.21 -11.25
CA ILE A 125 -5.12 11.34 -11.58
C ILE A 125 -4.71 10.05 -12.32
N LYS A 126 -3.55 10.02 -12.97
CA LYS A 126 -3.07 8.84 -13.70
C LYS A 126 -2.76 7.65 -12.79
N CYS A 127 -2.60 7.88 -11.48
CA CYS A 127 -2.39 6.81 -10.50
C CYS A 127 -3.68 6.08 -10.11
N GLN A 128 -4.85 6.72 -10.29
CA GLN A 128 -6.13 6.16 -9.85
C GLN A 128 -6.43 4.76 -10.44
N PRO A 129 -6.22 4.49 -11.73
CA PRO A 129 -6.47 3.15 -12.28
C PRO A 129 -5.58 2.06 -11.68
N PHE A 130 -4.32 2.38 -11.39
CA PHE A 130 -3.39 1.45 -10.75
C PHE A 130 -3.83 1.15 -9.32
N PHE A 131 -4.19 2.18 -8.56
CA PHE A 131 -4.71 2.02 -7.21
C PHE A 131 -5.98 1.15 -7.19
N LEU A 132 -6.95 1.45 -8.06
CA LEU A 132 -8.20 0.68 -8.13
C LEU A 132 -7.94 -0.79 -8.49
N LYS A 133 -7.02 -1.05 -9.42
CA LYS A 133 -6.65 -2.41 -9.80
C LYS A 133 -5.93 -3.13 -8.67
N GLN A 134 -5.08 -2.43 -7.92
CA GLN A 134 -4.40 -2.97 -6.76
C GLN A 134 -5.38 -3.30 -5.62
N ASP A 135 -6.29 -2.40 -5.27
CA ASP A 135 -7.34 -2.64 -4.26
C ASP A 135 -8.22 -3.83 -4.67
N GLN A 136 -8.57 -3.96 -5.96
CA GLN A 136 -9.26 -5.13 -6.50
C GLN A 136 -8.46 -6.41 -6.28
N LEU A 137 -7.17 -6.44 -6.65
CA LEU A 137 -6.31 -7.62 -6.53
C LEU A 137 -6.04 -8.00 -5.06
N LEU A 138 -5.95 -7.05 -4.14
CA LEU A 138 -5.80 -7.31 -2.71
C LEU A 138 -7.04 -8.01 -2.10
N ARG A 139 -8.22 -7.74 -2.66
CA ARG A 139 -9.49 -8.34 -2.22
C ARG A 139 -9.81 -9.65 -2.91
N ASP A 140 -9.26 -9.89 -4.10
CA ASP A 140 -9.42 -11.12 -4.85
C ASP A 140 -8.87 -12.31 -4.04
N PRO A 141 -9.69 -13.33 -3.69
CA PRO A 141 -9.24 -14.48 -2.92
C PRO A 141 -8.15 -15.31 -3.61
N ASP A 142 -8.07 -15.27 -4.94
CA ASP A 142 -7.14 -16.07 -5.73
C ASP A 142 -5.75 -15.41 -5.86
N THR A 143 -5.63 -14.13 -5.47
CA THR A 143 -4.37 -13.40 -5.56
C THR A 143 -3.77 -13.14 -4.18
N ASP A 144 -2.74 -13.89 -3.78
CA ASP A 144 -2.10 -13.69 -2.48
C ASP A 144 -1.00 -12.61 -2.53
N PHE A 145 -1.09 -11.58 -1.67
CA PHE A 145 -0.08 -10.53 -1.45
C PHE A 145 0.56 -10.65 -0.05
N GLY A 146 0.42 -11.81 0.61
CA GLY A 146 0.88 -12.01 1.98
C GLY A 146 0.05 -11.22 2.99
N ASN A 147 0.73 -10.65 3.99
CA ASN A 147 0.15 -9.93 5.12
C ASN A 147 -0.85 -8.84 4.70
N THR A 148 -0.57 -8.11 3.63
CA THR A 148 -1.44 -7.05 3.09
C THR A 148 -2.80 -7.59 2.67
N SER A 149 -2.85 -8.63 1.82
CA SER A 149 -4.13 -9.24 1.40
C SER A 149 -4.85 -9.96 2.55
N GLN A 150 -4.11 -10.52 3.52
CA GLN A 150 -4.70 -11.15 4.69
C GLN A 150 -5.43 -10.13 5.58
N LEU A 151 -4.84 -8.96 5.80
CA LEU A 151 -5.50 -7.87 6.52
C LEU A 151 -6.76 -7.41 5.78
N MET A 152 -6.63 -7.14 4.49
CA MET A 152 -7.73 -6.65 3.64
C MET A 152 -8.94 -7.60 3.62
N ARG A 153 -8.69 -8.91 3.73
CA ARG A 153 -9.75 -9.94 3.77
C ARG A 153 -10.31 -10.18 5.16
N SER A 154 -9.51 -9.95 6.21
CA SER A 154 -9.92 -10.21 7.59
C SER A 154 -10.56 -9.00 8.28
N ARG A 155 -10.55 -7.83 7.65
CA ARG A 155 -11.05 -6.55 8.20
C ARG A 155 -11.93 -5.82 7.19
N ASN A 156 -12.84 -4.97 7.71
CA ASN A 156 -13.64 -4.10 6.85
C ASN A 156 -12.83 -2.85 6.49
N ILE A 157 -12.01 -2.94 5.44
CA ILE A 157 -11.21 -1.83 4.94
C ILE A 157 -11.86 -1.24 3.69
N THR A 158 -12.16 0.06 3.75
CA THR A 158 -12.69 0.84 2.63
C THR A 158 -11.65 1.84 2.18
N THR A 159 -11.53 2.02 0.86
CA THR A 159 -10.57 2.97 0.30
C THR A 159 -11.28 3.98 -0.59
N SER A 160 -10.95 5.26 -0.43
CA SER A 160 -11.46 6.35 -1.24
C SER A 160 -10.30 7.13 -1.86
N PHE A 161 -10.51 7.64 -3.06
CA PHE A 161 -9.53 8.44 -3.78
C PHE A 161 -10.06 9.86 -3.94
N ILE A 162 -9.28 10.84 -3.48
CA ILE A 162 -9.56 12.27 -3.64
C ILE A 162 -8.45 12.85 -4.52
N ARG A 163 -8.84 13.32 -5.70
CA ARG A 163 -7.96 14.18 -6.49
C ARG A 163 -7.94 15.56 -5.86
N THR A 164 -6.75 16.08 -5.61
CA THR A 164 -6.60 17.47 -5.15
C THR A 164 -5.57 18.22 -5.99
N ASP A 165 -5.90 19.45 -6.35
CA ASP A 165 -4.95 20.38 -6.96
C ASP A 165 -4.22 21.12 -5.82
N LEU A 166 -3.49 20.39 -4.97
CA LEU A 166 -2.64 21.01 -3.95
C LEU A 166 -1.58 21.87 -4.67
N LYS A 167 -1.78 23.19 -4.65
CA LYS A 167 -0.77 24.14 -5.08
C LYS A 167 0.44 23.94 -4.17
N LYS A 168 1.62 23.82 -4.77
CA LYS A 168 2.88 23.79 -4.04
C LYS A 168 2.92 25.05 -3.19
N ILE A 169 2.80 24.92 -1.87
CA ILE A 169 3.02 26.06 -0.98
C ILE A 169 4.52 26.34 -1.08
N VAL A 170 4.87 27.45 -1.71
CA VAL A 170 6.24 27.94 -1.72
C VAL A 170 6.46 28.56 -0.35
N CYS A 171 7.05 27.81 0.57
CA CYS A 171 7.57 28.32 1.83
C CYS A 171 9.00 28.83 1.62
#